data_AF-A0A1Y3WT48-F1
#
_entry.id   AF-A0A1Y3WT48-F1
#
_cell.length_a   1.000
_cell.length_b   1.000
_cell.length_c   1.000
_cell.angle_alpha   90.00
_cell.angle_beta   90.00
_cell.angle_gamma   90.00
#
_symmetry.space_group_name_H-M   'P 1'
#
loop_
_entity.id
_entity.type
_entity.pdbx_description
1 polymer ?
#
loop_
_entity_poly.entity_id
_entity_poly.type
_entity_poly.pdbx_seq_one_letter_code
_entity_poly.pdbx_strand_id
1 'polypeptide(L)'
;MTHINSQELFHCPTIEKAGNRRRTRSLARSGDGSITSRRERIAKRNRILTARYYYWTELERRRFDDVLKILADNEFFVEDRTISNALVAEDEFYNTLIRQRTTKRQLRRMFPGWDWS
;
A
#
# COMPACT_ATOMS: atom_id res chain seq x y z
N MET A 1 5.81 52.86 -36.43
CA MET A 1 6.89 51.93 -36.83
C MET A 1 7.89 51.92 -35.68
N THR A 2 7.79 50.93 -34.79
CA THR A 2 8.74 49.78 -34.66
C THR A 2 9.91 50.14 -33.74
N HIS A 3 10.25 49.48 -32.64
CA HIS A 3 9.90 48.16 -32.10
C HIS A 3 9.91 48.24 -30.56
N ILE A 4 8.94 47.62 -29.90
CA ILE A 4 9.06 47.28 -28.47
C ILE A 4 9.93 46.02 -28.45
N ASN A 5 11.12 46.11 -27.84
CA ASN A 5 12.04 44.97 -27.71
C ASN A 5 11.47 43.97 -26.71
N SER A 6 10.87 42.91 -27.24
CA SER A 6 10.28 41.80 -26.51
C SER A 6 11.32 40.82 -25.96
N GLN A 7 12.34 41.30 -25.24
CA GLN A 7 13.42 40.42 -24.71
C GLN A 7 13.92 40.82 -23.32
N GLU A 8 13.03 41.09 -22.36
CA GLU A 8 13.42 41.25 -20.95
C GLU A 8 12.38 40.57 -20.05
N LEU A 9 12.06 39.29 -20.30
CA LEU A 9 11.04 38.56 -19.51
C LEU A 9 11.51 37.28 -18.82
N PHE A 10 12.81 36.98 -18.81
CA PHE A 10 13.35 35.91 -17.96
C PHE A 10 14.76 36.25 -17.48
N HIS A 11 14.87 37.16 -16.51
CA HIS A 11 16.08 37.26 -15.71
C HIS A 11 16.15 36.06 -14.75
N CYS A 12 16.64 34.93 -15.24
CA CYS A 12 16.99 33.80 -14.39
C CYS A 12 18.33 34.11 -13.70
N PRO A 13 18.37 34.19 -12.35
CA PRO A 13 19.62 34.43 -11.65
C PRO A 13 20.58 33.26 -11.88
N THR A 14 21.87 33.57 -11.95
CA THR A 14 22.93 32.56 -12.08
C THR A 14 22.88 31.62 -10.88
N ILE A 15 22.58 30.34 -11.14
CA ILE A 15 22.56 29.29 -10.10
C ILE A 15 24.01 29.03 -9.69
N GLU A 16 24.42 29.60 -8.57
CA GLU A 16 25.69 29.23 -7.94
C GLU A 16 25.66 27.73 -7.60
N LYS A 17 26.76 27.01 -7.91
CA LYS A 17 26.87 25.59 -7.58
C LYS A 17 26.77 25.44 -6.06
N ALA A 18 25.61 25.03 -5.57
CA ALA A 18 25.46 24.61 -4.18
C ALA A 18 26.53 23.54 -3.92
N GLY A 19 27.44 23.82 -2.97
CA GLY A 19 28.49 22.88 -2.58
C GLY A 19 27.91 21.49 -2.37
N ASN A 20 28.69 20.46 -2.69
CA ASN A 20 28.25 19.06 -2.84
C ASN A 20 27.64 18.51 -1.53
N ARG A 21 26.41 18.94 -1.20
CA ARG A 21 25.59 18.42 -0.12
C ARG A 21 25.06 17.10 -0.63
N ARG A 22 25.91 16.07 -0.60
CA ARG A 22 25.44 14.68 -0.55
C ARG A 22 24.57 14.60 0.70
N ARG A 23 23.27 14.85 0.54
CA ARG A 23 22.28 14.42 1.51
C ARG A 23 22.50 12.91 1.58
N THR A 24 23.05 12.43 2.68
CA THR A 24 23.15 10.99 2.94
C THR A 24 21.75 10.48 2.73
N ARG A 25 21.53 9.70 1.65
CA ARG A 25 20.26 9.01 1.49
C ARG A 25 20.19 8.14 2.73
N SER A 26 19.36 8.51 3.70
CA SER A 26 18.99 7.59 4.77
C SER A 26 18.63 6.32 4.04
N LEU A 27 19.36 5.22 4.32
CA LEU A 27 18.99 3.92 3.77
C LEU A 27 17.48 3.82 3.98
N ALA A 28 16.72 3.55 2.92
CA ALA A 28 15.30 3.26 3.08
C ALA A 28 15.23 2.26 4.23
N ARG A 29 14.50 2.58 5.32
CA ARG A 29 14.38 1.70 6.48
C ARG A 29 14.17 0.32 5.90
N SER A 30 15.16 -0.57 6.08
CA SER A 30 15.18 -1.85 5.36
C SER A 30 13.79 -2.44 5.53
N GLY A 31 13.08 -2.66 4.41
CA GLY A 31 11.79 -3.33 4.47
C GLY A 31 11.94 -4.60 5.30
N ASP A 32 10.88 -5.06 5.95
CA ASP A 32 10.91 -6.18 6.89
C ASP A 32 11.98 -7.23 6.53
N GLY A 33 13.11 -7.18 7.25
CA GLY A 33 14.33 -7.92 6.91
C GLY A 33 14.16 -9.43 6.99
N SER A 34 13.02 -9.90 7.51
CA SER A 34 12.63 -11.31 7.49
C SER A 34 12.18 -11.80 6.12
N ILE A 35 11.86 -10.91 5.17
CA ILE A 35 11.36 -11.30 3.85
C ILE A 35 12.50 -11.48 2.87
N THR A 36 12.95 -12.72 2.73
CA THR A 36 14.10 -13.13 1.92
C THR A 36 13.69 -13.56 0.51
N SER A 37 12.47 -14.07 0.31
CA SER A 37 12.04 -14.66 -0.97
C SER A 37 10.78 -14.05 -1.59
N ARG A 38 10.58 -14.28 -2.89
CA ARG A 38 9.32 -13.94 -3.59
C ARG A 38 8.12 -14.66 -2.95
N ARG A 39 8.31 -15.92 -2.56
CA ARG A 39 7.27 -16.73 -1.93
C ARG A 39 6.81 -16.10 -0.62
N GLU A 40 7.75 -15.65 0.21
CA GLU A 40 7.44 -14.96 1.48
C GLU A 40 6.75 -13.62 1.24
N ARG A 41 7.15 -12.85 0.22
CA ARG A 41 6.43 -11.62 -0.17
C ARG A 41 4.97 -11.91 -0.54
N ILE A 42 4.74 -12.95 -1.33
CA ILE A 42 3.38 -13.36 -1.73
C ILE A 42 2.58 -13.84 -0.52
N ALA A 43 3.16 -14.67 0.35
CA ALA A 43 2.50 -15.14 1.56
C ALA A 43 2.12 -13.97 2.48
N LYS A 44 3.04 -13.02 2.71
CA LYS A 44 2.75 -11.84 3.52
C LYS A 44 1.65 -10.97 2.91
N ARG A 45 1.66 -10.77 1.57
CA ARG A 45 0.59 -10.08 0.85
C ARG A 45 -0.75 -10.80 1.04
N ASN A 46 -0.78 -12.11 0.80
CA ASN A 46 -2.01 -12.90 0.90
C ASN A 46 -2.58 -12.83 2.32
N ARG A 47 -1.70 -12.92 3.34
CA ARG A 47 -2.09 -12.82 4.74
C ARG A 47 -2.81 -11.52 5.07
N ILE A 48 -2.25 -10.40 4.62
CA ILE A 48 -2.86 -9.10 4.88
C ILE A 48 -4.09 -8.85 3.99
N LEU A 49 -4.09 -9.32 2.75
CA LEU A 49 -5.23 -9.28 1.85
C LEU A 49 -6.44 -9.99 2.46
N THR A 50 -6.24 -11.18 3.04
CA THR A 50 -7.32 -11.91 3.72
C THR A 50 -7.82 -11.19 4.98
N ALA A 51 -6.92 -10.52 5.72
CA ALA A 51 -7.31 -9.69 6.85
C ALA A 51 -8.11 -8.44 6.42
N ARG A 52 -7.77 -7.84 5.28
CA ARG A 52 -8.51 -6.72 4.67
C ARG A 52 -9.86 -7.14 4.15
N TYR A 53 -9.93 -8.30 3.50
CA TYR A 53 -11.19 -8.91 3.10
C TYR A 53 -12.11 -9.12 4.31
N TYR A 54 -11.61 -9.75 5.38
CA TYR A 54 -12.34 -9.92 6.63
C TYR A 54 -12.83 -8.59 7.23
N TYR A 55 -11.97 -7.55 7.24
CA TYR A 55 -12.36 -6.23 7.71
C TYR A 55 -13.56 -5.68 6.94
N TRP A 56 -13.50 -5.72 5.61
CA TRP A 56 -14.57 -5.17 4.79
C TRP A 56 -15.86 -5.98 4.85
N THR A 57 -15.80 -7.31 4.86
CA THR A 57 -17.02 -8.15 4.85
C THR A 57 -17.63 -8.33 6.24
N GLU A 58 -16.81 -8.48 7.28
CA GLU A 58 -17.31 -8.84 8.62
C GLU A 58 -17.49 -7.62 9.54
N LEU A 59 -16.59 -6.63 9.45
CA LEU A 59 -16.64 -5.45 10.33
C LEU A 59 -17.39 -4.29 9.67
N GLU A 60 -17.10 -3.99 8.40
CA GLU A 60 -17.78 -2.94 7.62
C GLU A 60 -19.02 -3.45 6.87
N ARG A 61 -19.25 -4.77 6.88
CA ARG A 61 -20.44 -5.43 6.28
C ARG A 61 -20.69 -5.08 4.81
N ARG A 62 -19.62 -4.90 4.03
CA ARG A 62 -19.71 -4.65 2.58
C ARG A 62 -19.97 -5.92 1.79
N ARG A 63 -20.62 -5.77 0.62
CA ARG A 63 -20.91 -6.89 -0.28
C ARG A 63 -19.64 -7.40 -0.95
N PHE A 64 -19.62 -8.70 -1.23
CA PHE A 64 -18.44 -9.38 -1.78
C PHE A 64 -17.87 -8.73 -3.04
N ASP A 65 -18.73 -8.36 -3.99
CA ASP A 65 -18.37 -7.74 -5.26
C ASP A 65 -17.70 -6.38 -5.05
N ASP A 66 -18.25 -5.53 -4.17
CA ASP A 66 -17.63 -4.27 -3.79
C ASP A 66 -16.27 -4.48 -3.12
N VAL A 67 -16.17 -5.47 -2.23
CA VAL A 67 -14.91 -5.77 -1.54
C VAL A 67 -13.82 -6.20 -2.51
N LEU A 68 -14.14 -7.07 -3.48
CA LEU A 68 -13.17 -7.46 -4.50
C LEU A 68 -12.65 -6.23 -5.26
N LYS A 69 -13.52 -5.29 -5.64
CA LYS A 69 -13.11 -4.05 -6.31
C LYS A 69 -12.24 -3.15 -5.43
N ILE A 70 -12.60 -2.97 -4.16
CA ILE A 70 -11.78 -2.20 -3.22
C ILE A 70 -10.38 -2.80 -3.08
N LEU A 71 -10.30 -4.12 -2.89
CA LEU A 71 -9.02 -4.82 -2.73
C LEU A 71 -8.19 -4.77 -4.02
N ALA A 72 -8.83 -4.97 -5.18
CA ALA A 72 -8.17 -4.98 -6.48
C ALA A 72 -7.65 -3.60 -6.86
N ASP A 73 -8.50 -2.59 -6.81
CA ASP A 73 -8.24 -1.29 -7.46
C ASP A 73 -7.65 -0.25 -6.51
N ASN A 74 -7.89 -0.37 -5.20
CA ASN A 74 -7.50 0.67 -4.24
C ASN A 74 -6.41 0.25 -3.25
N GLU A 75 -6.33 -1.05 -2.90
CA GLU A 75 -5.41 -1.52 -1.86
C GLU A 75 -4.22 -2.31 -2.40
N PHE A 76 -4.45 -3.28 -3.29
CA PHE A 76 -3.42 -4.25 -3.70
C PHE A 76 -2.99 -4.14 -5.16
N PHE A 77 -3.78 -3.52 -6.03
CA PHE A 77 -3.47 -3.35 -7.46
C PHE A 77 -3.21 -4.69 -8.16
N VAL A 78 -4.14 -5.63 -7.99
CA VAL A 78 -4.10 -6.99 -8.55
C VAL A 78 -5.45 -7.40 -9.10
N GLU A 79 -5.46 -8.33 -10.06
CA GLU A 79 -6.70 -8.87 -10.63
C GLU A 79 -7.55 -9.63 -9.58
N ASP A 80 -8.87 -9.64 -9.75
CA ASP A 80 -9.85 -10.36 -8.93
C ASP A 80 -9.44 -11.83 -8.70
N ARG A 81 -8.92 -12.50 -9.74
CA ARG A 81 -8.43 -13.89 -9.64
C ARG A 81 -7.31 -14.05 -8.63
N THR A 82 -6.43 -13.06 -8.52
CA THR A 82 -5.33 -13.07 -7.53
C THR A 82 -5.86 -12.98 -6.11
N ILE A 83 -6.91 -12.19 -5.90
CA ILE A 83 -7.60 -12.05 -4.61
C ILE A 83 -8.27 -13.37 -4.25
N SER A 84 -9.08 -13.94 -5.15
CA SER A 84 -9.77 -15.21 -4.93
C SER A 84 -8.79 -16.35 -4.60
N ASN A 85 -7.67 -16.45 -5.33
CA ASN A 85 -6.63 -17.44 -5.04
C ASN A 85 -5.98 -17.23 -3.66
N ALA A 86 -5.77 -15.97 -3.26
CA ALA A 86 -5.23 -15.65 -1.94
C ALA A 86 -6.20 -16.03 -0.81
N LEU A 87 -7.49 -15.77 -0.99
CA LEU A 87 -8.52 -16.15 -0.02
C LEU A 87 -8.62 -17.67 0.16
N VAL A 88 -8.58 -18.43 -0.94
CA VAL A 88 -8.54 -19.91 -0.87
C VAL A 88 -7.28 -20.40 -0.15
N ALA A 89 -6.12 -19.82 -0.46
CA ALA A 89 -4.86 -20.21 0.17
C ALA A 89 -4.79 -19.89 1.67
N GLU A 90 -5.52 -18.89 2.15
CA GLU A 90 -5.52 -18.42 3.54
C GLU A 90 -6.86 -18.71 4.25
N ASP A 91 -7.64 -19.68 3.77
CA ASP A 91 -8.98 -20.00 4.30
C ASP A 91 -8.96 -20.33 5.81
N GLU A 92 -7.98 -21.10 6.27
CA GLU A 92 -7.83 -21.44 7.70
C GLU A 92 -7.67 -20.19 8.58
N PHE A 93 -6.92 -19.20 8.07
CA PHE A 93 -6.73 -17.94 8.76
C PHE A 93 -7.98 -17.09 8.78
N TYR A 94 -8.65 -16.98 7.63
CA TYR A 94 -9.93 -16.28 7.52
C TYR A 94 -10.95 -16.85 8.53
N ASN A 95 -11.07 -18.18 8.57
CA ASN A 95 -11.94 -18.87 9.51
C ASN A 95 -11.52 -18.63 10.97
N THR A 96 -10.23 -18.54 11.25
CA THR A 96 -9.73 -18.17 12.58
C THR A 96 -10.18 -16.76 12.98
N LEU A 97 -10.11 -15.79 12.07
CA LEU A 97 -10.55 -14.42 12.33
C LEU A 97 -12.05 -14.36 12.65
N ILE A 98 -12.87 -15.09 11.89
CA ILE A 98 -14.33 -15.21 12.11
C ILE A 98 -14.61 -15.82 13.49
N ARG A 99 -14.00 -16.99 13.78
CA ARG A 99 -14.22 -17.72 15.04
C ARG A 99 -13.88 -16.86 16.26
N GLN A 100 -12.78 -16.13 16.18
CA GLN A 100 -12.31 -15.25 17.25
C GLN A 100 -13.02 -13.90 17.32
N ARG A 101 -13.88 -13.58 16.34
CA ARG A 101 -14.52 -12.26 16.18
C ARG A 101 -13.49 -11.13 16.29
N THR A 102 -12.44 -11.24 15.48
CA THR A 102 -11.28 -10.35 15.57
C THR A 102 -11.69 -8.88 15.36
N THR A 103 -11.36 -8.03 16.32
CA THR A 103 -11.73 -6.60 16.29
C THR A 103 -10.74 -5.77 15.47
N LYS A 104 -11.17 -4.57 15.01
CA LYS A 104 -10.30 -3.57 14.35
C LYS A 104 -8.99 -3.32 15.13
N ARG A 105 -9.09 -3.25 16.47
CA ARG A 105 -7.93 -3.04 17.36
C ARG A 105 -6.92 -4.18 17.29
N GLN A 106 -7.39 -5.43 17.20
CA GLN A 106 -6.51 -6.60 17.05
C GLN A 106 -5.87 -6.62 15.67
N LEU A 107 -6.62 -6.33 14.60
CA LEU A 107 -6.06 -6.20 13.24
C LEU A 107 -4.96 -5.16 13.17
N ARG A 108 -5.17 -3.98 13.78
CA ARG A 108 -4.13 -2.93 13.86
C ARG A 108 -2.86 -3.37 14.59
N ARG A 109 -2.98 -4.26 15.57
CA ARG A 109 -1.82 -4.83 16.28
C ARG A 109 -1.10 -5.87 15.43
N MET A 110 -1.85 -6.73 14.73
CA MET A 110 -1.29 -7.79 13.88
C MET A 110 -0.62 -7.23 12.63
N PHE A 111 -1.21 -6.18 12.06
CA PHE A 111 -0.81 -5.56 10.81
C PHE A 111 -0.65 -4.04 11.01
N PRO A 112 0.43 -3.63 11.70
CA PRO A 112 0.72 -2.22 11.89
C PRO A 112 1.04 -1.55 10.55
N GLY A 113 0.62 -0.29 10.39
CA GLY A 113 0.85 0.50 9.18
C GLY A 113 -0.26 0.41 8.13
N TRP A 114 -1.28 -0.42 8.35
CA TRP A 114 -2.50 -0.41 7.55
C TRP A 114 -3.57 0.42 8.21
N ASP A 115 -4.39 1.07 7.39
CA ASP A 115 -5.53 1.85 7.85
C ASP A 115 -6.75 0.96 8.11
N TRP A 116 -7.20 0.91 9.35
CA TRP A 116 -8.35 0.12 9.81
C TRP A 116 -9.48 1.04 10.32
N SER A 117 -9.46 2.31 9.92
CA SER A 117 -10.39 3.37 10.36
C SER A 117 -11.81 3.13 9.87
#